data_AF-A0AAN8GVS9-F1
#
_entry.id   AF-A0AAN8GVS9-F1
#
_cell.length_a   1.000
_cell.length_b   1.000
_cell.length_c   1.000
_cell.angle_alpha   90.00
_cell.angle_beta   90.00
_cell.angle_gamma   90.00
#
_symmetry.space_group_name_H-M   'P 1'
#
loop_
_entity.id
_entity.type
_entity.pdbx_description
1 polymer ?
#
loop_
_entity_poly.entity_id
_entity_poly.type
_entity_poly.pdbx_seq_one_letter_code
_entity_poly.pdbx_strand_id
1 'polypeptide(L)'
;MRQSIDEDVSEALSCVVEDVGHAVSRNVGGAELLHELLNAPWLRSLLQIYECLLDFEVSTPTPLLAYASGLSHEIMSAVQMIQHPSAGARELHRLLSSPHIQALLSSHDSVAQADFGPVLPPLPDDMAEDEEAMRIVCLVKNNQPLVRQEINAASDL
;
A
#
# COMPACT_ATOMS: atom_id res chain seq x y z
N MET A 1 17.73 -14.86 -19.91
CA MET A 1 17.50 -14.41 -18.53
C MET A 1 16.02 -14.48 -18.14
N ARG A 2 15.09 -13.84 -18.87
CA ARG A 2 13.63 -13.95 -18.56
C ARG A 2 13.04 -15.37 -18.64
N GLN A 3 13.46 -16.18 -19.61
CA GLN A 3 12.98 -17.57 -19.75
C GLN A 3 13.43 -18.49 -18.60
N SER A 4 14.63 -18.28 -18.07
CA SER A 4 15.15 -19.05 -16.91
C SER A 4 14.35 -18.76 -15.66
N ILE A 5 13.93 -17.50 -15.46
CA ILE A 5 13.13 -17.10 -14.30
C ILE A 5 11.70 -17.69 -14.38
N ASP A 6 11.12 -17.77 -15.58
CA ASP A 6 9.81 -18.41 -15.79
C ASP A 6 9.86 -19.93 -15.57
N GLU A 7 10.95 -20.60 -15.98
CA GLU A 7 11.17 -22.03 -15.70
C GLU A 7 11.37 -22.28 -14.20
N ASP A 8 12.18 -21.47 -13.52
CA ASP A 8 12.43 -21.59 -12.08
C ASP A 8 11.14 -21.35 -11.26
N VAL A 9 10.30 -20.39 -11.68
CA VAL A 9 9.01 -20.11 -11.05
C VAL A 9 7.99 -21.23 -11.34
N SER A 10 7.96 -21.74 -12.57
CA SER A 10 7.09 -22.86 -12.94
C SER A 10 7.46 -24.14 -12.19
N GLU A 11 8.75 -24.39 -11.97
CA GLU A 11 9.25 -25.54 -11.22
C GLU A 11 8.91 -25.40 -9.73
N ALA A 12 9.13 -24.23 -9.14
CA ALA A 12 8.75 -23.95 -7.75
C ALA A 12 7.24 -24.10 -7.52
N LEU A 13 6.41 -23.60 -8.44
CA LEU A 13 4.94 -23.75 -8.36
C LEU A 13 4.52 -25.21 -8.53
N SER A 14 5.18 -25.98 -9.39
CA SER A 14 4.91 -27.42 -9.55
C SER A 14 5.22 -28.21 -8.27
N CYS A 15 6.35 -27.91 -7.61
CA CYS A 15 6.71 -28.53 -6.33
C CYS A 15 5.69 -28.21 -5.24
N VAL A 16 5.22 -26.96 -5.16
CA VAL A 16 4.20 -26.56 -4.17
C VAL A 16 2.87 -27.27 -4.42
N VAL A 17 2.45 -27.43 -5.67
CA VAL A 17 1.21 -28.14 -6.01
C VAL A 17 1.31 -29.63 -5.67
N GLU A 18 2.46 -30.27 -5.90
CA GLU A 18 2.71 -31.65 -5.51
C GLU A 18 2.74 -31.82 -3.98
N ASP A 19 3.40 -30.92 -3.25
CA ASP A 19 3.45 -30.93 -1.79
C ASP A 19 2.07 -30.73 -1.15
N VAL A 20 1.25 -29.84 -1.73
CA VAL A 20 -0.15 -29.65 -1.34
C VAL A 20 -0.97 -30.91 -1.67
N GLY A 21 -0.77 -31.51 -2.85
CA GLY A 21 -1.43 -32.77 -3.22
C GLY A 21 -1.08 -33.92 -2.27
N HIS A 22 0.19 -34.04 -1.88
CA HIS A 22 0.65 -35.03 -0.93
C HIS A 22 0.13 -34.78 0.49
N ALA A 23 0.09 -33.52 0.94
CA ALA A 23 -0.48 -33.14 2.24
C ALA A 23 -2.00 -33.39 2.31
N VAL A 24 -2.72 -33.13 1.21
CA VAL A 24 -4.16 -33.39 1.07
C VAL A 24 -4.46 -34.90 0.98
N SER A 25 -3.63 -35.68 0.30
CA SER A 25 -3.82 -37.14 0.16
C SER A 25 -3.57 -37.93 1.45
N ARG A 26 -2.74 -37.40 2.36
CA ARG A 26 -2.34 -38.09 3.59
C ARG A 26 -3.15 -37.75 4.83
N ASN A 27 -4.01 -36.73 4.81
CA ASN A 27 -4.70 -36.30 6.03
C ASN A 27 -6.13 -35.84 5.75
N VAL A 28 -7.11 -36.51 6.36
CA VAL A 28 -8.54 -36.19 6.24
C VAL A 28 -8.87 -34.76 6.72
N GLY A 29 -7.98 -34.11 7.49
CA GLY A 29 -8.16 -32.71 7.94
C GLY A 29 -7.62 -31.61 7.02
N GLY A 30 -6.82 -31.92 5.99
CA GLY A 30 -6.22 -30.88 5.13
C GLY A 30 -7.23 -30.26 4.15
N ALA A 31 -8.08 -31.09 3.55
CA ALA A 31 -9.13 -30.64 2.65
C ALA A 31 -10.24 -29.89 3.39
N GLU A 32 -10.60 -30.33 4.61
CA GLU A 32 -11.54 -29.62 5.47
C GLU A 32 -11.00 -28.26 5.90
N LEU A 33 -9.73 -28.18 6.31
CA LEU A 33 -9.07 -26.91 6.64
C LEU A 33 -9.03 -25.94 5.44
N LEU A 34 -8.65 -26.43 4.25
CA LEU A 34 -8.68 -25.63 3.02
C LEU A 34 -10.10 -25.17 2.69
N HIS A 35 -11.08 -26.04 2.86
CA HIS A 35 -12.49 -25.71 2.64
C HIS A 35 -12.97 -24.64 3.61
N GLU A 36 -12.69 -24.78 4.91
CA GLU A 36 -13.02 -23.77 5.92
C GLU A 36 -12.35 -22.43 5.62
N LEU A 37 -11.07 -22.45 5.24
CA LEU A 37 -10.29 -21.26 4.93
C LEU A 37 -10.81 -20.54 3.67
N LEU A 38 -11.02 -21.26 2.57
CA LEU A 38 -11.57 -20.72 1.31
C LEU A 38 -13.02 -20.25 1.43
N ASN A 39 -13.75 -20.74 2.44
CA ASN A 39 -15.09 -20.27 2.78
C ASN A 39 -15.09 -19.16 3.84
N ALA A 40 -13.96 -18.86 4.48
CA ALA A 40 -13.87 -17.85 5.51
C ALA A 40 -14.20 -16.46 4.93
N PRO A 41 -15.16 -15.72 5.51
CA PRO A 41 -15.58 -14.41 4.98
C PRO A 41 -14.43 -13.40 4.93
N TRP A 42 -13.52 -13.42 5.92
CA TRP A 42 -12.38 -12.51 5.97
C TRP A 42 -11.41 -12.75 4.79
N LEU A 43 -11.16 -14.01 4.41
CA LEU A 43 -10.23 -14.33 3.32
C LEU A 43 -10.82 -13.93 1.98
N ARG A 44 -12.11 -14.17 1.78
CA ARG A 44 -12.83 -13.74 0.58
C ARG A 44 -12.81 -12.21 0.43
N SER A 45 -13.04 -11.47 1.50
CA SER A 45 -12.93 -10.02 1.49
C SER A 45 -11.51 -9.56 1.17
N LEU A 46 -10.48 -10.24 1.70
CA LEU A 46 -9.09 -9.92 1.41
C LEU A 46 -8.74 -10.18 -0.07
N LEU A 47 -9.18 -11.31 -0.63
CA LEU A 47 -9.00 -11.64 -2.04
C LEU A 47 -9.70 -10.62 -2.94
N GLN A 48 -10.91 -10.18 -2.58
CA GLN A 48 -11.62 -9.12 -3.32
C GLN A 48 -10.86 -7.78 -3.28
N ILE A 49 -10.29 -7.40 -2.12
CA ILE A 49 -9.45 -6.21 -2.02
C ILE A 49 -8.21 -6.36 -2.90
N TYR A 50 -7.56 -7.52 -2.87
CA TYR A 50 -6.39 -7.81 -3.68
C TYR A 50 -6.69 -7.72 -5.18
N GLU A 51 -7.80 -8.30 -5.65
CA GLU A 51 -8.26 -8.19 -7.04
C GLU A 51 -8.51 -6.72 -7.43
N CYS A 52 -9.18 -5.93 -6.58
CA CYS A 52 -9.36 -4.50 -6.81
C CYS A 52 -8.03 -3.73 -6.91
N LEU A 53 -7.02 -4.11 -6.12
CA LEU A 53 -5.70 -3.49 -6.16
C LEU A 53 -4.92 -3.86 -7.42
N LEU A 54 -5.03 -5.11 -7.90
CA LEU A 54 -4.45 -5.53 -9.18
C LEU A 54 -5.08 -4.77 -10.36
N ASP A 55 -6.40 -4.67 -10.38
CA ASP A 55 -7.12 -3.89 -11.39
C ASP A 55 -6.70 -2.41 -11.36
N PHE A 56 -6.52 -1.87 -10.15
CA PHE A 56 -6.02 -0.52 -9.96
C PHE A 56 -4.59 -0.37 -10.50
N GLU A 57 -3.67 -1.30 -10.21
CA GLU A 57 -2.27 -1.25 -10.66
C GLU A 57 -2.18 -1.11 -12.19
N VAL A 58 -2.98 -1.88 -12.93
CA VAL A 58 -3.06 -1.83 -14.40
C VAL A 58 -3.68 -0.52 -14.91
N SER A 59 -4.58 0.09 -14.14
CA SER A 59 -5.35 1.28 -14.54
C SER A 59 -4.93 2.57 -13.83
N THR A 60 -3.82 2.55 -13.11
CA THR A 60 -3.36 3.67 -12.29
C THR A 60 -3.18 4.93 -13.15
N PRO A 61 -3.93 6.02 -12.87
CA PRO A 61 -3.75 7.25 -13.62
C PRO A 61 -2.40 7.87 -13.26
N THR A 62 -1.62 8.25 -14.27
CA THR A 62 -0.39 9.02 -14.05
C THR A 62 -0.76 10.46 -13.68
N PRO A 63 -0.30 11.00 -12.53
CA PRO A 63 -0.54 12.39 -12.18
C PRO A 63 0.17 13.30 -13.18
N LEU A 64 -0.52 14.34 -13.66
CA LEU A 64 0.07 15.32 -14.57
C LEU A 64 1.19 16.12 -13.88
N LEU A 65 1.02 16.40 -12.59
CA LEU A 65 1.96 17.09 -11.72
C LEU A 65 1.81 16.52 -10.30
N ALA A 66 2.84 16.61 -9.47
CA ALA A 66 2.84 16.05 -8.11
C ALA A 66 2.77 17.11 -7.00
N TYR A 67 2.56 18.39 -7.35
CA TYR A 67 2.68 19.54 -6.44
C TYR A 67 1.52 20.55 -6.60
N ALA A 68 0.29 20.05 -6.76
CA ALA A 68 -0.91 20.85 -6.96
C ALA A 68 -1.20 21.80 -5.79
N SER A 69 -0.91 21.39 -4.56
CA SER A 69 -1.03 22.25 -3.37
C SER A 69 -0.07 23.44 -3.46
N GLY A 70 1.19 23.19 -3.83
CA GLY A 70 2.19 24.24 -4.05
C GLY A 70 1.75 25.24 -5.13
N LEU A 71 1.27 24.75 -6.27
CA LEU A 71 0.77 25.61 -7.35
C LEU A 71 -0.43 26.46 -6.90
N SER A 72 -1.34 25.88 -6.10
CA SER A 72 -2.46 26.65 -5.55
C SER A 72 -2.01 27.79 -4.63
N HIS A 73 -0.96 27.57 -3.83
CA HIS A 73 -0.39 28.62 -2.99
C HIS A 73 0.24 29.73 -3.85
N GLU A 74 0.97 29.38 -4.91
CA GLU A 74 1.54 30.36 -5.84
C GLU A 74 0.45 31.24 -6.49
N ILE A 75 -0.65 30.63 -6.95
CA ILE A 75 -1.80 31.35 -7.52
C ILE A 75 -2.43 32.28 -6.48
N MET A 76 -2.65 31.78 -5.26
CA MET A 76 -3.22 32.60 -4.18
C MET A 76 -2.33 33.80 -3.85
N SER A 77 -1.01 33.61 -3.76
CA SER A 77 -0.04 34.69 -3.55
C SER A 77 -0.06 35.69 -4.71
N ALA A 78 -0.11 35.21 -5.96
CA ALA A 78 -0.19 36.09 -7.13
C ALA A 78 -1.46 36.96 -7.12
N VAL A 79 -2.62 36.39 -6.75
CA VAL A 79 -3.88 37.14 -6.65
C VAL A 79 -3.82 38.22 -5.57
N GLN A 80 -3.17 37.94 -4.43
CA GLN A 80 -3.02 38.90 -3.34
C GLN A 80 -2.15 40.11 -3.71
N MET A 81 -1.26 39.98 -4.69
CA MET A 81 -0.41 41.08 -5.18
C MET A 81 -1.14 42.05 -6.12
N ILE A 82 -2.36 41.72 -6.55
CA ILE A 82 -3.16 42.58 -7.43
C ILE A 82 -3.79 43.70 -6.60
N GLN A 83 -3.55 44.97 -6.96
CA GLN A 83 -4.11 46.13 -6.24
C GLN A 83 -5.64 46.17 -6.26
N HIS A 84 -6.25 45.83 -7.40
CA HIS A 84 -7.70 45.80 -7.60
C HIS A 84 -8.12 44.48 -8.25
N PRO A 85 -8.20 43.38 -7.49
CA PRO A 85 -8.53 42.08 -8.04
C PRO A 85 -9.98 42.06 -8.53
N SER A 86 -10.20 41.44 -9.69
CA SER A 86 -11.53 41.24 -10.26
C SER A 86 -12.41 40.41 -9.32
N ALA A 87 -13.73 40.41 -9.55
CA ALA A 87 -14.65 39.56 -8.78
C ALA A 87 -14.25 38.07 -8.87
N GLY A 88 -13.90 37.59 -10.07
CA GLY A 88 -13.44 36.23 -10.30
C GLY A 88 -12.12 35.90 -9.60
N ALA A 89 -11.15 36.83 -9.57
CA ALA A 89 -9.90 36.61 -8.84
C ALA A 89 -10.12 36.46 -7.33
N ARG A 90 -11.00 37.29 -6.75
CA ARG A 90 -11.37 37.17 -5.33
C ARG A 90 -12.12 35.87 -5.04
N GLU A 91 -13.00 35.44 -5.95
CA GLU A 91 -13.72 34.18 -5.81
C GLU A 91 -12.79 32.96 -5.90
N LEU A 92 -11.87 32.96 -6.86
CA LEU A 92 -10.83 31.95 -6.98
C LEU A 92 -9.99 31.87 -5.71
N HIS A 93 -9.53 33.01 -5.19
CA HIS A 93 -8.75 33.03 -3.95
C HIS A 93 -9.53 32.44 -2.77
N ARG A 94 -10.82 32.77 -2.61
CA ARG A 94 -11.67 32.18 -1.56
C ARG A 94 -11.85 30.68 -1.73
N LEU A 95 -12.06 30.21 -2.97
CA LEU A 95 -12.22 28.79 -3.28
C LEU A 95 -10.93 28.03 -2.95
N LEU A 96 -9.79 28.50 -3.44
CA LEU A 96 -8.48 27.90 -3.18
C LEU A 96 -8.11 27.97 -1.69
N SER A 97 -8.52 29.00 -0.98
CA SER A 97 -8.30 29.11 0.47
C SER A 97 -9.23 28.23 1.31
N SER A 98 -10.25 27.60 0.70
CA SER A 98 -11.19 26.78 1.45
C SER A 98 -10.52 25.50 1.96
N PRO A 99 -10.84 25.04 3.17
CA PRO A 99 -10.17 23.89 3.78
C PRO A 99 -10.35 22.61 2.96
N HIS A 100 -11.49 22.45 2.29
CA HIS A 100 -11.78 21.27 1.48
C HIS A 100 -10.93 21.23 0.20
N ILE A 101 -10.71 22.37 -0.44
CA ILE A 101 -9.84 22.44 -1.62
C ILE A 101 -8.37 22.25 -1.22
N GLN A 102 -7.93 22.88 -0.14
CA GLN A 102 -6.58 22.66 0.39
C GLN A 102 -6.35 21.18 0.74
N ALA A 103 -7.31 20.53 1.42
CA ALA A 103 -7.23 19.11 1.73
C ALA A 103 -7.20 18.24 0.47
N LEU A 104 -8.04 18.54 -0.52
CA LEU A 104 -8.05 17.80 -1.79
C LEU A 104 -6.70 17.88 -2.51
N LEU A 105 -6.12 19.08 -2.61
CA LEU A 105 -4.84 19.30 -3.29
C LEU A 105 -3.67 18.69 -2.51
N SER A 106 -3.69 18.75 -1.19
CA SER A 106 -2.70 18.06 -0.34
C SER A 106 -2.79 16.55 -0.49
N SER A 107 -3.99 15.98 -0.48
CA SER A 107 -4.20 14.54 -0.68
C SER A 107 -3.77 14.09 -2.08
N HIS A 108 -4.03 14.91 -3.10
CA HIS A 108 -3.53 14.68 -4.44
C HIS A 108 -2.00 14.56 -4.45
N ASP A 109 -1.29 15.50 -3.81
CA ASP A 109 0.17 15.50 -3.78
C ASP A 109 0.72 14.27 -3.04
N SER A 110 0.11 13.89 -1.90
CA SER A 110 0.45 12.64 -1.20
C SER A 110 0.28 11.40 -2.08
N VAL A 111 -0.82 11.28 -2.83
CA VAL A 111 -1.04 10.14 -3.73
C VAL A 111 -0.06 10.18 -4.91
N ALA A 112 0.15 11.34 -5.52
CA ALA A 112 1.02 11.51 -6.68
C ALA A 112 2.50 11.24 -6.36
N GLN A 113 2.92 11.52 -5.12
CA GLN A 113 4.29 11.29 -4.64
C GLN A 113 4.45 9.91 -3.97
N ALA A 114 3.37 9.12 -3.86
CA ALA A 114 3.32 7.91 -3.04
C ALA A 114 3.76 8.16 -1.57
N ASP A 115 3.53 9.37 -1.07
CA ASP A 115 3.85 9.80 0.30
C ASP A 115 2.62 9.68 1.19
N PHE A 116 2.23 8.43 1.45
CA PHE A 116 1.03 8.07 2.21
C PHE A 116 1.23 8.14 3.73
N GLY A 117 1.95 9.14 4.25
CA GLY A 117 2.40 9.19 5.65
C GLY A 117 1.34 8.94 6.75
N PRO A 118 1.75 8.77 8.03
CA PRO A 118 3.13 8.74 8.53
C PRO A 118 3.67 7.30 8.59
N VAL A 119 4.99 7.17 8.44
CA VAL A 119 5.75 5.97 8.84
C VAL A 119 5.37 5.64 10.29
N LEU A 120 5.02 4.39 10.57
CA LEU A 120 4.69 3.99 11.93
C LEU A 120 5.97 3.89 12.77
N PRO A 121 5.91 4.15 14.09
CA PRO A 121 7.03 3.81 14.95
C PRO A 121 7.40 2.33 14.76
N PRO A 122 8.69 1.96 14.88
CA PRO A 122 9.10 0.57 14.82
C PRO A 122 8.34 -0.24 15.89
N LEU A 123 8.06 -1.51 15.59
CA LEU A 123 7.41 -2.43 16.52
C LEU A 123 8.21 -2.52 17.84
N PRO A 124 7.55 -2.49 19.00
CA PRO A 124 8.20 -2.80 20.27
C PRO A 124 8.73 -4.24 20.28
N ASP A 125 9.92 -4.47 20.86
CA ASP A 125 10.52 -5.80 20.97
C ASP A 125 9.72 -6.76 21.88
N ASP A 126 8.85 -6.23 22.74
CA ASP A 126 8.08 -6.94 23.77
C ASP A 126 6.57 -7.03 23.47
N MET A 127 6.17 -6.86 22.20
CA MET A 127 4.77 -6.82 21.80
C MET A 127 4.07 -8.18 21.94
N ALA A 128 2.91 -8.21 22.62
CA ALA A 128 2.16 -9.43 22.92
C ALA A 128 1.69 -10.16 21.65
N GLU A 129 1.70 -11.51 21.66
CA GLU A 129 1.41 -12.35 20.47
C GLU A 129 0.04 -12.07 19.82
N ASP A 130 -0.95 -11.58 20.58
CA ASP A 130 -2.32 -11.30 20.13
C ASP A 130 -2.49 -9.97 19.36
N GLU A 131 -1.45 -9.14 19.24
CA GLU A 131 -1.49 -7.87 18.50
C GLU A 131 -1.14 -7.98 17.00
N GLU A 132 -1.68 -9.01 16.32
CA GLU A 132 -1.34 -9.31 14.92
C GLU A 132 -1.75 -8.20 13.93
N ALA A 133 -2.85 -7.50 14.22
CA ALA A 133 -3.28 -6.36 13.42
C ALA A 133 -2.24 -5.22 13.41
N MET A 134 -1.56 -5.00 14.55
CA MET A 134 -0.49 -4.00 14.66
C MET A 134 0.73 -4.42 13.84
N ARG A 135 1.10 -5.71 13.87
CA ARG A 135 2.21 -6.26 13.06
C ARG A 135 1.97 -6.07 11.57
N ILE A 136 0.78 -6.42 11.09
CA ILE A 136 0.38 -6.26 9.68
C ILE A 136 0.43 -4.79 9.27
N VAL A 137 -0.11 -3.91 10.11
CA VAL A 137 -0.16 -2.47 9.85
C VAL A 137 1.25 -1.84 9.84
N CYS A 138 2.13 -2.21 10.76
CA CYS A 138 3.53 -1.78 10.77
C CYS A 138 4.34 -2.35 9.60
N LEU A 139 4.14 -3.62 9.24
CA LEU A 139 4.78 -4.25 8.08
C LEU A 139 4.48 -3.49 6.78
N VAL A 140 3.19 -3.22 6.55
CA VAL A 140 2.70 -2.50 5.36
C VAL A 140 3.16 -1.05 5.35
N LYS A 141 3.15 -0.37 6.51
CA LYS A 141 3.50 1.06 6.58
C LYS A 141 4.99 1.34 6.65
N ASN A 142 5.81 0.37 7.05
CA ASN A 142 7.26 0.52 7.17
C ASN A 142 8.04 -0.31 6.14
N ASN A 143 7.36 -0.95 5.18
CA ASN A 143 7.96 -1.86 4.19
C ASN A 143 8.89 -2.89 4.83
N GLN A 144 8.56 -3.37 6.04
CA GLN A 144 9.39 -4.39 6.70
C GLN A 144 9.26 -5.71 5.92
N PRO A 145 10.36 -6.45 5.70
CA PRO A 145 10.31 -7.71 4.99
C PRO A 145 9.57 -8.77 5.82
N LEU A 146 8.75 -9.60 5.15
CA LEU A 146 7.99 -10.73 5.75
C LEU A 146 8.87 -11.90 6.24
N VAL A 147 10.19 -11.77 6.10
CA VAL A 147 11.15 -12.82 6.44
C VAL A 147 11.96 -12.33 7.64
N ARG A 148 12.06 -13.18 8.67
CA ARG A 148 12.98 -12.96 9.80
C ARG A 148 14.33 -12.53 9.25
N GLN A 149 14.78 -11.32 9.61
CA GLN A 149 16.19 -10.98 9.48
C GLN A 149 16.94 -12.01 10.32
N GLU A 150 17.56 -12.98 9.64
CA GLU A 150 18.49 -13.87 10.29
C GLU A 150 19.54 -13.02 11.00
N ILE A 151 19.75 -13.41 12.24
CA ILE A 151 20.61 -12.78 13.21
C ILE A 151 22.02 -12.80 12.61
N ASN A 152 22.49 -11.70 12.03
CA ASN A 152 23.93 -11.47 11.85
C ASN A 152 24.54 -11.17 13.23
N ALA A 153 24.56 -12.17 14.10
CA ALA A 153 25.41 -12.22 15.28
C ALA A 153 26.51 -13.23 15.01
N ALA A 154 27.59 -12.75 14.38
CA ALA A 154 28.98 -13.14 14.61
C ALA A 154 29.82 -12.81 13.37
N SER A 155 30.27 -11.56 13.29
CA SER A 155 31.54 -11.24 12.66
C SER A 155 32.22 -10.26 13.57
N ASP A 156 32.92 -10.80 14.57
CA ASP A 156 34.04 -10.17 15.27
C ASP A 156 34.79 -11.27 16.05
N LEU A 157 35.53 -12.10 15.29
CA LEU A 157 36.94 -12.44 15.52
C LEU A 157 37.55 -13.10 14.28
#